data_AF-A0A382D2W7-F1
#
_entry.id   AF-A0A382D2W7-F1
#
_cell.length_a   1.000
_cell.length_b   1.000
_cell.length_c   1.000
_cell.angle_alpha   90.00
_cell.angle_beta   90.00
_cell.angle_gamma   90.00
#
_symmetry.space_group_name_H-M   'P 1'
#
loop_
_entity.id
_entity.type
_entity.pdbx_description
1 polymer ?
#
loop_
_entity_poly.entity_id
_entity_poly.type
_entity_poly.pdbx_seq_one_letter_code
_entity_poly.pdbx_strand_id
1 'polypeptide(L)'
;MRDKNLMIAIIGCFVIAILFVLVIVWEIKKSIDHDERVQQMAKKTNDVEVADNRDFSIYETLVGDDGREMILVPEGIFSRGSDSGGFDEKPMQEIYLNAFFVDKYEVSVESYNKYRKAANYVEPSVPFFTGDSKVMKVPSHAVVGVSWHDAVNYCTWAGKRLLTEAEWEKAARGTHGLKYPWGNKIFPKRANLAGTGDGYPYMAPVGSYPMGRSVYGVYDMAG
;
A
#
# COMPACT_ATOMS: atom_id res chain seq x y z
N MET A 1 38.71 -72.30 5.85
CA MET A 1 38.77 -71.12 6.75
C MET A 1 38.71 -69.77 6.04
N ARG A 2 38.93 -69.68 4.71
CA ARG A 2 38.98 -68.40 3.97
C ARG A 2 37.60 -67.78 3.67
N ASP A 3 36.56 -68.59 3.50
CA ASP A 3 35.24 -68.11 3.03
C ASP A 3 34.38 -67.45 4.11
N LYS A 4 34.55 -67.82 5.39
CA LYS A 4 33.79 -67.22 6.50
C LYS A 4 34.19 -65.76 6.75
N ASN A 5 35.49 -65.46 6.68
CA ASN A 5 35.99 -64.09 6.86
C ASN A 5 35.59 -63.18 5.67
N LEU A 6 35.55 -63.74 4.46
CA LEU A 6 35.07 -63.03 3.27
C LEU A 6 33.57 -62.73 3.36
N MET A 7 32.74 -63.70 3.79
CA MET A 7 31.31 -63.44 4.01
C MET A 7 31.05 -62.40 5.10
N ILE A 8 31.79 -62.43 6.22
CA ILE A 8 31.64 -61.43 7.29
C ILE A 8 32.03 -60.03 6.78
N ALA A 9 33.09 -59.91 5.98
CA ALA A 9 33.49 -58.64 5.38
C ALA A 9 32.43 -58.10 4.40
N ILE A 10 31.85 -58.97 3.56
CA ILE A 10 30.78 -58.59 2.64
C ILE A 10 29.54 -58.10 3.42
N ILE A 11 29.11 -58.84 4.45
CA ILE A 11 27.98 -58.46 5.30
C ILE A 11 28.27 -57.13 6.01
N GLY A 12 29.49 -56.93 6.52
CA GLY A 12 29.91 -55.67 7.13
C GLY A 12 29.81 -54.48 6.18
N CYS A 13 30.26 -54.63 4.93
CA CYS A 13 30.13 -53.59 3.91
C CYS A 13 28.66 -53.26 3.59
N PHE A 14 27.78 -54.27 3.51
CA PHE A 14 26.35 -54.04 3.31
C PHE A 14 25.70 -53.30 4.49
N VAL A 15 26.05 -53.65 5.72
CA VAL A 15 25.54 -52.96 6.92
C VAL A 15 25.98 -51.50 6.95
N ILE A 16 27.24 -51.21 6.62
CA ILE A 16 27.76 -49.84 6.55
C ILE A 16 27.05 -49.04 5.45
N ALA A 17 26.84 -49.63 4.27
CA ALA A 17 26.12 -48.99 3.17
C ALA A 17 24.67 -48.66 3.56
N ILE A 18 23.98 -49.57 4.25
CA ILE A 18 22.61 -49.34 4.76
C ILE A 18 22.59 -48.19 5.77
N LEU A 19 23.55 -48.16 6.70
CA LEU A 19 23.65 -47.06 7.68
C LEU A 19 23.90 -45.70 7.01
N PHE A 20 24.76 -45.66 5.99
CA PHE A 20 24.99 -44.43 5.21
C PHE A 20 23.72 -43.94 4.51
N VAL A 21 22.97 -44.85 3.89
CA VAL A 21 21.69 -44.51 3.24
C VAL A 21 20.70 -43.95 4.26
N LEU A 22 20.60 -44.55 5.45
CA LEU A 22 19.70 -44.07 6.51
C LEU A 22 20.07 -42.66 6.99
N VAL A 23 21.36 -42.34 7.13
CA VAL A 23 21.82 -40.98 7.51
C VAL A 23 21.50 -39.97 6.42
N ILE A 24 21.70 -40.32 5.14
CA ILE A 24 21.35 -39.44 4.01
C ILE A 24 19.85 -39.17 3.97
N VAL A 25 19.03 -40.21 4.12
CA VAL A 25 17.56 -40.06 4.19
C VAL A 25 17.14 -39.20 5.39
N TRP A 26 17.81 -39.34 6.53
CA TRP A 26 17.56 -38.54 7.71
C TRP A 26 17.90 -37.06 7.52
N GLU A 27 19.06 -36.74 6.93
CA GLU A 27 19.43 -35.34 6.63
C GLU A 27 18.51 -34.71 5.57
N ILE A 28 18.11 -35.48 4.54
CA ILE A 28 17.14 -35.01 3.54
C ILE A 28 15.80 -34.70 4.21
N LYS A 29 15.30 -35.61 5.05
CA LYS A 29 14.03 -35.39 5.78
C LYS A 29 14.12 -34.18 6.70
N LYS A 30 15.21 -34.04 7.44
CA LYS A 30 15.46 -32.90 8.32
C LYS A 30 15.52 -31.58 7.54
N SER A 31 16.08 -31.57 6.33
CA SER A 31 16.06 -30.40 5.44
C SER A 31 14.65 -30.06 4.97
N ILE A 32 13.87 -31.05 4.53
CA ILE A 32 12.48 -30.85 4.09
C ILE A 32 11.62 -30.30 5.24
N ASP A 33 11.72 -30.88 6.43
CA ASP A 33 11.00 -30.42 7.62
C ASP A 33 11.40 -28.98 8.02
N HIS A 34 12.66 -28.60 7.80
CA HIS A 34 13.14 -27.24 8.04
C HIS A 34 12.54 -26.26 7.03
N ASP A 35 12.55 -26.60 5.75
CA ASP A 35 11.96 -25.78 4.68
C ASP A 35 10.45 -25.62 4.87
N GLU A 36 9.74 -26.68 5.25
CA GLU A 36 8.31 -26.61 5.58
C GLU A 36 8.05 -25.68 6.77
N ARG A 37 8.87 -25.74 7.83
CA ARG A 37 8.75 -24.83 8.98
C ARG A 37 9.06 -23.39 8.61
N VAL A 38 10.06 -23.15 7.76
CA VAL A 38 10.39 -21.81 7.25
C VAL A 38 9.25 -21.28 6.40
N GLN A 39 8.66 -22.10 5.52
CA GLN A 39 7.48 -21.72 4.74
C GLN A 39 6.26 -21.47 5.61
N GLN A 40 6.03 -22.27 6.65
CA GLN A 40 4.95 -22.05 7.61
C GLN A 40 5.15 -20.75 8.41
N MET A 41 6.37 -20.45 8.86
CA MET A 41 6.68 -19.19 9.54
C MET A 41 6.54 -17.99 8.60
N ALA A 42 6.99 -18.11 7.35
CA ALA A 42 6.82 -17.08 6.33
C ALA A 42 5.35 -16.84 6.01
N LYS A 43 4.56 -17.91 5.84
CA LYS A 43 3.11 -17.85 5.63
C LYS A 43 2.39 -17.21 6.83
N LYS A 44 2.73 -17.64 8.05
CA LYS A 44 2.19 -17.05 9.29
C LYS A 44 2.56 -15.57 9.47
N THR A 45 3.72 -15.15 8.96
CA THR A 45 4.13 -13.74 8.97
C THR A 45 3.36 -12.91 7.95
N ASN A 46 3.01 -13.49 6.80
CA ASN A 46 2.19 -12.83 5.78
C ASN A 46 0.70 -12.74 6.19
N ASP A 47 0.20 -13.65 7.03
CA ASP A 47 -1.17 -13.65 7.54
C ASP A 47 -1.39 -12.66 8.71
N VAL A 48 -0.34 -12.03 9.24
CA VAL A 48 -0.50 -10.85 10.10
C VAL A 48 -0.76 -9.68 9.16
N GLU A 49 -2.03 -9.44 8.81
CA GLU A 49 -2.44 -8.11 8.37
C GLU A 49 -1.85 -7.12 9.37
N VAL A 50 -0.88 -6.31 8.93
CA VAL A 50 -0.33 -5.24 9.75
C VAL A 50 -1.40 -4.16 9.80
N ALA A 51 -2.45 -4.44 10.58
CA ALA A 51 -3.53 -3.54 10.86
C ALA A 51 -2.92 -2.37 11.63
N ASP A 52 -3.12 -1.18 11.10
CA ASP A 52 -2.70 0.03 11.77
C ASP A 52 -3.58 0.25 13.00
N ASN A 53 -2.94 0.17 14.17
CA ASN A 53 -3.55 0.18 15.50
C ASN A 53 -3.84 1.60 16.02
N ARG A 54 -3.60 2.64 15.21
CA ARG A 54 -4.01 4.01 15.51
C ARG A 54 -5.54 4.11 15.48
N ASP A 55 -6.09 4.80 16.48
CA ASP A 55 -7.52 5.10 16.56
C ASP A 55 -7.84 6.39 15.79
N PHE A 56 -8.64 6.25 14.74
CA PHE A 56 -9.12 7.36 13.90
C PHE A 56 -10.59 7.71 14.16
N SER A 57 -11.26 7.03 15.10
CA SER A 57 -12.66 7.29 15.45
C SER A 57 -12.87 8.67 16.09
N ILE A 58 -11.78 9.32 16.49
CA ILE A 58 -11.76 10.71 16.99
C ILE A 58 -12.12 11.74 15.92
N TYR A 59 -11.97 11.39 14.63
CA TYR A 59 -12.32 12.27 13.53
C TYR A 59 -13.73 11.95 13.04
N GLU A 60 -14.54 12.98 12.89
CA GLU A 60 -15.86 12.86 12.29
C GLU A 60 -15.75 12.37 10.85
N THR A 61 -16.64 11.47 10.46
CA THR A 61 -16.77 10.98 9.09
C THR A 61 -18.14 11.29 8.54
N LEU A 62 -18.21 11.52 7.24
CA LEU A 62 -19.47 11.60 6.51
C LEU A 62 -19.41 10.77 5.24
N VAL A 63 -20.57 10.46 4.69
CA VAL A 63 -20.70 9.84 3.37
C VAL A 63 -21.20 10.91 2.42
N GLY A 64 -20.42 11.21 1.38
CA GLY A 64 -20.80 12.18 0.36
C GLY A 64 -21.95 11.68 -0.51
N ASP A 65 -22.52 12.57 -1.33
CA ASP A 65 -23.63 12.26 -2.24
C ASP A 65 -23.29 11.16 -3.27
N ASP A 66 -21.99 10.98 -3.56
CA ASP A 66 -21.44 9.92 -4.40
C ASP A 66 -21.26 8.57 -3.67
N GLY A 67 -21.64 8.49 -2.39
CA GLY A 67 -21.55 7.32 -1.53
C GLY A 67 -20.13 7.05 -1.00
N ARG A 68 -19.22 8.01 -1.08
CA ARG A 68 -17.82 7.85 -0.64
C ARG A 68 -17.61 8.41 0.77
N GLU A 69 -16.83 7.68 1.57
CA GLU A 69 -16.42 8.12 2.91
C GLU A 69 -15.46 9.31 2.83
N MET A 70 -15.75 10.33 3.64
CA MET A 70 -14.90 11.49 3.87
C MET A 70 -14.57 11.62 5.35
N ILE A 71 -13.41 12.21 5.65
CA ILE A 71 -12.91 12.45 7.00
C ILE A 71 -12.80 13.95 7.24
N LEU A 72 -13.23 14.40 8.41
CA LEU A 72 -13.05 15.77 8.86
C LEU A 72 -11.58 16.03 9.22
N VAL A 73 -10.95 16.97 8.52
CA VAL A 73 -9.71 17.60 8.95
C VAL A 73 -10.07 18.83 9.80
N PRO A 74 -9.74 18.84 11.10
CA PRO A 74 -10.11 19.93 11.99
C PRO A 74 -9.50 21.27 11.54
N GLU A 75 -10.18 22.36 11.87
CA GLU A 75 -9.62 23.69 11.69
C GLU A 75 -8.36 23.90 12.52
N GLY A 76 -7.57 24.91 12.15
CA GLY A 76 -6.40 25.30 12.92
C GLY A 76 -5.18 25.54 12.07
N ILE A 77 -4.14 26.00 12.77
CA ILE A 77 -2.84 26.35 12.21
C ILE A 77 -2.06 25.08 11.86
N PHE A 78 -1.40 25.09 10.71
CA PHE A 78 -0.39 24.10 10.37
C PHE A 78 0.80 24.75 9.65
N SER A 79 1.94 24.07 9.66
CA SER A 79 3.14 24.48 8.91
C SER A 79 3.08 23.95 7.48
N ARG A 80 2.91 24.84 6.51
CA ARG A 80 2.99 24.58 5.07
C ARG A 80 4.43 24.72 4.59
N GLY A 81 4.87 23.85 3.69
CA GLY A 81 6.20 23.89 3.08
C GLY A 81 7.32 23.37 4.00
N SER A 82 8.57 23.58 3.58
CA SER A 82 9.76 23.05 4.25
C SER A 82 10.99 23.91 3.95
N ASP A 83 11.64 24.45 4.99
CA ASP A 83 12.91 25.20 4.83
C ASP A 83 14.06 24.32 4.35
N SER A 84 13.95 23.00 4.54
CA SER A 84 14.89 21.98 4.07
C SER A 84 14.51 21.36 2.72
N GLY A 85 13.38 21.77 2.14
CA GLY A 85 12.83 21.25 0.89
C GLY A 85 13.44 21.87 -0.38
N GLY A 86 12.76 21.64 -1.51
CA GLY A 86 13.01 22.28 -2.80
C GLY A 86 12.87 23.81 -2.77
N PHE A 87 13.16 24.47 -3.89
CA PHE A 87 13.05 25.93 -3.99
C PHE A 87 11.59 26.41 -3.89
N ASP A 88 10.68 25.64 -4.46
CA ASP A 88 9.22 25.84 -4.48
C ASP A 88 8.52 25.40 -3.18
N GLU A 89 9.21 24.65 -2.31
CA GLU A 89 8.70 24.26 -0.98
C GLU A 89 9.01 25.31 0.11
N LYS A 90 9.75 26.38 -0.23
CA LYS A 90 10.22 27.40 0.72
C LYS A 90 9.47 28.73 0.57
N PRO A 91 9.42 29.54 1.64
CA PRO A 91 9.78 29.20 3.01
C PRO A 91 8.68 28.38 3.70
N MET A 92 9.01 27.72 4.81
CA MET A 92 8.00 27.17 5.69
C MET A 92 7.15 28.31 6.28
N GLN A 93 5.83 28.16 6.26
CA GLN A 93 4.89 29.19 6.70
C GLN A 93 3.76 28.60 7.54
N GLU A 94 3.41 29.26 8.63
CA GLU A 94 2.20 28.94 9.39
C GLU A 94 0.99 29.54 8.68
N ILE A 95 -0.01 28.69 8.41
CA ILE A 95 -1.28 29.13 7.84
C ILE A 95 -2.44 28.53 8.61
N TYR A 96 -3.50 29.31 8.77
CA TYR A 96 -4.76 28.86 9.34
C TYR A 96 -5.67 28.32 8.24
N LEU A 97 -6.23 27.13 8.46
CA LEU A 97 -7.31 26.60 7.61
C LEU A 97 -8.54 26.34 8.46
N ASN A 98 -9.72 26.68 7.92
CA ASN A 98 -11.00 26.21 8.44
C ASN A 98 -11.08 24.68 8.36
N ALA A 99 -12.02 24.09 9.09
CA ALA A 99 -12.27 22.66 9.02
C ALA A 99 -12.83 22.31 7.63
N PHE A 100 -12.44 21.15 7.11
CA PHE A 100 -12.92 20.67 5.82
C PHE A 100 -12.97 19.15 5.81
N PHE A 101 -13.84 18.59 4.98
CA PHE A 101 -13.87 17.15 4.71
C PHE A 101 -12.99 16.82 3.50
N VAL A 102 -12.28 15.69 3.58
CA VAL A 102 -11.49 15.12 2.50
C VAL A 102 -11.91 13.67 2.28
N ASP A 103 -11.98 13.23 1.02
CA ASP A 103 -12.21 11.82 0.70
C ASP A 103 -11.15 10.94 1.38
N LYS A 104 -11.57 9.83 2.00
CA LYS A 104 -10.68 8.91 2.72
C LYS A 104 -9.66 8.21 1.81
N TYR A 105 -10.01 8.06 0.54
CA TYR A 105 -9.25 7.39 -0.52
C TYR A 105 -9.31 8.23 -1.79
N GLU A 106 -8.42 8.01 -2.75
CA GLU A 106 -8.53 8.60 -4.08
C GLU A 106 -9.78 8.11 -4.82
N VAL A 107 -10.26 8.91 -5.77
CA VAL A 107 -11.43 8.55 -6.58
C VAL A 107 -11.13 7.28 -7.37
N SER A 108 -11.89 6.21 -7.12
CA SER A 108 -11.67 4.93 -7.79
C SER A 108 -12.28 4.91 -9.19
N VAL A 109 -11.79 4.01 -10.05
CA VAL A 109 -12.37 3.77 -11.38
C VAL A 109 -13.86 3.46 -11.28
N GLU A 110 -14.27 2.66 -10.29
CA GLU A 110 -15.69 2.38 -10.04
C GLU A 110 -16.49 3.66 -9.74
N SER A 111 -15.99 4.49 -8.84
CA SER A 111 -16.65 5.73 -8.41
C SER A 111 -16.76 6.73 -9.56
N TYR A 112 -15.68 6.91 -10.32
CA TYR A 112 -15.67 7.79 -11.48
C TYR A 112 -16.59 7.28 -12.60
N ASN A 113 -16.70 5.96 -12.78
CA ASN A 113 -17.63 5.38 -13.76
C ASN A 113 -19.11 5.63 -13.41
N LYS A 114 -19.47 5.82 -12.13
CA LYS A 114 -20.82 6.26 -11.75
C LYS A 114 -21.11 7.66 -12.30
N TYR A 115 -20.18 8.59 -12.10
CA TYR A 115 -20.22 9.94 -12.68
C TYR A 115 -20.35 9.89 -14.20
N ARG A 116 -19.44 9.18 -14.88
CA ARG A 116 -19.44 9.09 -16.35
C ARG A 116 -20.78 8.64 -16.92
N LYS A 117 -21.36 7.60 -16.32
CA LYS A 117 -22.66 7.06 -16.75
C LYS A 117 -23.78 8.06 -16.51
N ALA A 118 -23.79 8.73 -15.35
CA ALA A 118 -24.83 9.71 -15.00
C ALA A 118 -24.76 10.99 -15.84
N ALA A 119 -23.54 11.47 -16.13
CA ALA A 119 -23.28 12.71 -16.86
C ALA A 119 -23.08 12.52 -18.37
N ASN A 120 -23.19 11.28 -18.87
CA ASN A 120 -22.86 10.91 -20.26
C ASN A 120 -21.45 11.39 -20.67
N TYR A 121 -20.47 11.14 -19.81
CA TYR A 121 -19.09 11.62 -19.94
C TYR A 121 -18.13 10.57 -20.52
N VAL A 122 -17.08 11.03 -21.18
CA VAL A 122 -16.12 10.18 -21.90
C VAL A 122 -15.23 9.33 -20.98
N GLU A 123 -14.61 8.28 -21.54
CA GLU A 123 -13.59 7.50 -20.82
C GLU A 123 -12.31 8.31 -20.63
N PRO A 124 -11.72 8.30 -19.43
CA PRO A 124 -10.35 8.76 -19.23
C PRO A 124 -9.41 8.02 -20.17
N SER A 125 -8.40 8.73 -20.67
CA SER A 125 -7.43 8.14 -21.59
C SER A 125 -6.02 8.54 -21.21
N VAL A 126 -5.10 7.60 -21.35
CA VAL A 126 -3.66 7.83 -21.16
C VAL A 126 -2.96 7.41 -22.45
N PRO A 127 -2.91 8.31 -23.47
CA PRO A 127 -2.53 7.93 -24.84
C PRO A 127 -1.12 7.32 -24.97
N PHE A 128 -0.23 7.62 -24.02
CA PHE A 128 1.17 7.21 -24.05
C PHE A 128 1.53 6.18 -22.97
N PHE A 129 0.54 5.50 -22.37
CA PHE A 129 0.83 4.46 -21.38
C PHE A 129 1.42 3.22 -22.07
N THR A 130 2.63 2.84 -21.66
CA THR A 130 3.39 1.72 -22.24
C THR A 130 3.24 0.39 -21.48
N GLY A 131 2.49 0.38 -20.36
CA GLY A 131 2.22 -0.81 -19.55
C GLY A 131 0.91 -1.52 -19.89
N ASP A 132 0.51 -2.51 -19.07
CA ASP A 132 -0.79 -3.18 -19.22
C ASP A 132 -1.94 -2.24 -18.88
N SER A 133 -2.56 -1.66 -19.92
CA SER A 133 -3.68 -0.71 -19.77
C SER A 133 -4.89 -1.26 -19.00
N LYS A 134 -5.00 -2.58 -18.83
CA LYS A 134 -6.06 -3.20 -18.00
C LYS A 134 -6.01 -2.73 -16.55
N VAL A 135 -4.82 -2.43 -16.03
CA VAL A 135 -4.67 -1.93 -14.64
C VAL A 135 -5.45 -0.62 -14.42
N MET A 136 -5.57 0.22 -15.46
CA MET A 136 -6.31 1.48 -15.40
C MET A 136 -7.84 1.30 -15.43
N LYS A 137 -8.32 0.08 -15.67
CA LYS A 137 -9.75 -0.25 -15.71
C LYS A 137 -10.21 -1.05 -14.50
N VAL A 138 -9.31 -1.37 -13.57
CA VAL A 138 -9.63 -2.16 -12.38
C VAL A 138 -10.51 -1.30 -11.44
N PRO A 139 -11.73 -1.74 -11.08
CA PRO A 139 -12.68 -0.91 -10.32
C PRO A 139 -12.15 -0.33 -9.00
N SER A 140 -11.30 -1.08 -8.31
CA SER A 140 -10.73 -0.73 -7.01
C SER A 140 -9.49 0.17 -7.07
N HIS A 141 -8.95 0.46 -8.26
CA HIS A 141 -7.78 1.33 -8.40
C HIS A 141 -8.20 2.79 -8.55
N ALA A 142 -7.29 3.71 -8.23
CA ALA A 142 -7.49 5.14 -8.47
C ALA A 142 -7.70 5.38 -9.98
N VAL A 143 -8.62 6.28 -10.31
CA VAL A 143 -8.85 6.70 -11.70
C VAL A 143 -7.68 7.56 -12.17
N VAL A 144 -7.17 7.26 -13.36
CA VAL A 144 -6.08 8.00 -14.01
C VAL A 144 -6.48 8.43 -15.42
N GLY A 145 -5.70 9.30 -16.05
CA GLY A 145 -6.03 9.84 -17.38
C GLY A 145 -7.18 10.85 -17.36
N VAL A 146 -7.38 11.51 -16.20
CA VAL A 146 -8.33 12.59 -15.99
C VAL A 146 -7.58 13.92 -15.99
N SER A 147 -8.12 14.93 -16.65
CA SER A 147 -7.61 16.30 -16.58
C SER A 147 -8.05 16.99 -15.29
N TRP A 148 -7.46 18.14 -14.98
CA TRP A 148 -7.92 18.98 -13.87
C TRP A 148 -9.40 19.38 -14.02
N HIS A 149 -9.85 19.69 -15.25
CA HIS A 149 -11.25 20.01 -15.52
C HIS A 149 -12.18 18.81 -15.29
N ASP A 150 -11.75 17.61 -15.65
CA ASP A 150 -12.50 16.38 -15.39
C ASP A 150 -12.68 16.15 -13.89
N ALA A 151 -11.62 16.39 -13.10
CA ALA A 151 -11.67 16.28 -11.65
C ALA A 151 -12.61 17.32 -11.02
N VAL A 152 -12.58 18.58 -11.49
CA VAL A 152 -13.54 19.62 -11.07
C VAL A 152 -14.98 19.24 -11.41
N ASN A 153 -15.22 18.73 -12.62
CA ASN A 153 -16.56 18.30 -13.05
C ASN A 153 -17.07 17.14 -12.19
N TYR A 154 -16.21 16.16 -11.89
CA TYR A 154 -16.53 15.07 -10.98
C TYR A 154 -16.91 15.58 -9.59
N CYS A 155 -16.08 16.45 -9.00
CA CYS A 155 -16.36 17.03 -7.69
C CYS A 155 -17.68 17.80 -7.69
N THR A 156 -17.94 18.61 -8.72
CA THR A 156 -19.18 19.38 -8.84
C THR A 156 -20.40 18.46 -8.91
N TRP A 157 -20.32 17.39 -9.71
CA TRP A 157 -21.38 16.38 -9.79
C TRP A 157 -21.60 15.65 -8.45
N ALA A 158 -20.53 15.39 -7.69
CA ALA A 158 -20.56 14.72 -6.40
C ALA A 158 -20.93 15.65 -5.22
N GLY A 159 -21.24 16.93 -5.46
CA GLY A 159 -21.52 17.89 -4.38
C GLY A 159 -20.28 18.31 -3.57
N LYS A 160 -19.09 18.16 -4.16
CA LYS A 160 -17.76 18.39 -3.54
C LYS A 160 -16.98 19.47 -4.29
N ARG A 161 -15.73 19.68 -3.87
CA ARG A 161 -14.72 20.48 -4.58
C ARG A 161 -13.35 19.82 -4.49
N LEU A 162 -12.42 20.27 -5.32
CA LEU A 162 -11.01 19.94 -5.12
C LEU A 162 -10.49 20.60 -3.83
N LEU A 163 -9.53 19.93 -3.20
CA LEU A 163 -8.73 20.54 -2.14
C LEU A 163 -7.85 21.64 -2.74
N THR A 164 -7.61 22.67 -1.94
CA THR A 164 -6.46 23.54 -2.16
C THR A 164 -5.16 22.78 -1.86
N GLU A 165 -4.04 23.25 -2.38
CA GLU A 165 -2.72 22.67 -2.06
C GLU A 165 -2.46 22.64 -0.55
N ALA A 166 -2.81 23.72 0.15
CA ALA A 166 -2.66 23.81 1.61
C ALA A 166 -3.52 22.77 2.36
N GLU A 167 -4.76 22.55 1.91
CA GLU A 167 -5.63 21.52 2.50
C GLU A 167 -5.10 20.12 2.25
N TRP A 168 -4.61 19.85 1.04
CA TRP A 168 -4.00 18.57 0.69
C TRP A 168 -2.75 18.31 1.57
N GLU A 169 -1.88 19.30 1.70
CA GLU A 169 -0.68 19.17 2.53
C GLU A 169 -1.03 18.96 4.00
N LYS A 170 -1.98 19.74 4.56
CA LYS A 170 -2.47 19.54 5.94
C LYS A 170 -3.03 18.13 6.10
N ALA A 171 -3.90 17.68 5.19
CA ALA A 171 -4.50 16.34 5.24
C ALA A 171 -3.44 15.22 5.21
N ALA A 172 -2.32 15.44 4.50
CA ALA A 172 -1.20 14.52 4.43
C ALA A 172 -0.37 14.50 5.71
N ARG A 173 0.16 15.65 6.15
CA ARG A 173 1.22 15.71 7.17
C ARG A 173 0.75 16.09 8.57
N GLY A 174 -0.47 16.59 8.71
CA GLY A 174 -1.00 17.10 9.96
C GLY A 174 -0.41 18.44 10.40
N THR A 175 -0.69 18.82 11.65
CA THR A 175 -0.21 20.07 12.26
C THR A 175 1.23 20.01 12.77
N HIS A 176 1.80 18.81 12.87
CA HIS A 176 3.16 18.59 13.42
C HIS A 176 4.27 18.65 12.36
N GLY A 177 3.94 19.02 11.12
CA GLY A 177 4.92 19.19 10.06
C GLY A 177 5.66 17.90 9.68
N LEU A 178 4.99 16.73 9.76
CA LEU A 178 5.62 15.44 9.45
C LEU A 178 6.19 15.41 8.02
N LYS A 179 7.29 14.68 7.83
CA LYS A 179 7.93 14.52 6.51
C LYS A 179 7.14 13.60 5.57
N TYR A 180 6.53 12.57 6.12
CA TYR A 180 5.65 11.62 5.45
C TYR A 180 4.32 11.55 6.23
N PRO A 181 3.22 11.11 5.62
CA PRO A 181 1.93 11.05 6.30
C PRO A 181 1.94 10.24 7.61
N TRP A 182 2.81 9.24 7.67
CA TRP A 182 2.97 8.34 8.81
C TRP A 182 4.14 8.68 9.76
N GLY A 183 4.91 9.75 9.49
CA GLY A 183 6.01 10.16 10.36
C GLY A 183 7.24 10.71 9.61
N ASN A 184 8.39 10.73 10.30
CA ASN A 184 9.61 11.38 9.79
C ASN A 184 10.63 10.42 9.14
N LYS A 185 10.31 9.13 9.05
CA LYS A 185 11.16 8.11 8.44
C LYS A 185 10.41 7.41 7.31
N ILE A 186 11.14 7.11 6.24
CA ILE A 186 10.62 6.24 5.19
C ILE A 186 10.56 4.81 5.74
N PHE A 187 9.43 4.14 5.50
CA PHE A 187 9.26 2.72 5.81
C PHE A 187 8.70 2.02 4.57
N PRO A 188 9.18 0.80 4.27
CA PRO A 188 8.63 0.03 3.16
C PRO A 188 7.16 -0.30 3.40
N LYS A 189 6.40 -0.53 2.33
CA LYS A 189 4.98 -0.94 2.37
C LYS A 189 4.07 0.05 3.14
N ARG A 190 4.36 1.35 3.03
CA ARG A 190 3.49 2.44 3.51
C ARG A 190 2.98 3.36 2.41
N ALA A 191 3.47 3.17 1.19
CA ALA A 191 3.10 3.88 0.00
C ALA A 191 3.45 2.99 -1.20
N ASN A 192 2.76 3.20 -2.32
CA ASN A 192 3.14 2.65 -3.61
C ASN A 192 4.21 3.56 -4.22
N LEU A 193 5.44 3.08 -4.41
CA LEU A 193 6.56 3.90 -4.88
C LEU A 193 7.25 3.23 -6.06
N ALA A 194 8.23 3.91 -6.65
CA ALA A 194 8.97 3.34 -7.77
C ALA A 194 9.63 1.99 -7.41
N GLY A 195 9.37 0.96 -8.21
CA GLY A 195 9.87 -0.39 -8.03
C GLY A 195 8.74 -1.39 -7.81
N THR A 196 9.04 -2.48 -7.11
CA THR A 196 8.06 -3.53 -6.77
C THR A 196 8.12 -3.94 -5.29
N GLY A 197 8.93 -3.24 -4.49
CA GLY A 197 9.18 -3.59 -3.08
C GLY A 197 7.98 -3.34 -2.16
N ASP A 198 6.99 -2.59 -2.63
CA ASP A 198 5.72 -2.33 -1.96
C ASP A 198 4.63 -3.37 -2.27
N GLY A 199 4.86 -4.26 -3.23
CA GLY A 199 3.93 -5.33 -3.63
C GLY A 199 3.19 -5.11 -4.94
N TYR A 200 3.31 -3.95 -5.58
CA TYR A 200 2.60 -3.64 -6.82
C TYR A 200 3.56 -3.19 -7.93
N PRO A 201 3.44 -3.73 -9.16
CA PRO A 201 4.29 -3.30 -10.28
C PRO A 201 3.83 -1.99 -10.94
N TYR A 202 2.61 -1.55 -10.65
CA TYR A 202 1.99 -0.34 -11.19
C TYR A 202 1.20 0.36 -10.07
N MET A 203 -0.08 0.64 -10.29
CA MET A 203 -0.97 1.17 -9.26
C MET A 203 -1.40 0.05 -8.31
N ALA A 204 -1.54 0.38 -7.03
CA ALA A 204 -2.24 -0.43 -6.05
C ALA A 204 -3.75 -0.10 -6.03
N PRO A 205 -4.62 -1.02 -5.55
CA PRO A 205 -5.97 -0.65 -5.12
C PRO A 205 -5.92 0.48 -4.10
N VAL A 206 -6.90 1.38 -4.12
CA VAL A 206 -6.98 2.43 -3.09
C VAL A 206 -7.13 1.80 -1.70
N GLY A 207 -6.45 2.35 -0.71
CA GLY A 207 -6.48 1.86 0.66
C GLY A 207 -5.53 0.69 0.96
N SER A 208 -4.61 0.34 0.04
CA SER A 208 -3.73 -0.82 0.19
C SER A 208 -2.69 -0.70 1.31
N TYR A 209 -2.40 0.52 1.78
CA TYR A 209 -1.37 0.79 2.77
C TYR A 209 -1.95 1.35 4.08
N PRO A 210 -2.54 0.52 4.97
CA PRO A 210 -3.13 0.99 6.23
C PRO A 210 -2.10 1.67 7.15
N MET A 211 -0.86 1.19 7.18
CA MET A 211 0.25 1.82 7.93
C MET A 211 0.76 3.12 7.29
N GLY A 212 0.30 3.43 6.08
CA GLY A 212 0.59 4.63 5.31
C GLY A 212 -0.36 5.80 5.56
N ARG A 213 -1.46 5.58 6.28
CA ARG A 213 -2.44 6.62 6.56
C ARG A 213 -1.81 7.84 7.23
N SER A 214 -2.31 9.02 6.86
CA SER A 214 -2.01 10.29 7.53
C SER A 214 -2.43 10.28 8.99
N VAL A 215 -2.07 11.31 9.75
CA VAL A 215 -2.53 11.48 11.15
C VAL A 215 -4.04 11.64 11.28
N TYR A 216 -4.73 11.98 10.18
CA TYR A 216 -6.18 12.09 10.11
C TYR A 216 -6.84 10.79 9.63
N GLY A 217 -6.07 9.80 9.18
CA GLY A 217 -6.60 8.53 8.68
C GLY A 217 -6.87 8.49 7.18
N VAL A 218 -6.42 9.51 6.44
CA VAL A 218 -6.51 9.56 4.97
C VAL A 218 -5.45 8.64 4.37
N TYR A 219 -5.86 7.80 3.43
CA TYR A 219 -4.97 6.85 2.77
C TYR A 219 -4.20 7.50 1.62
N ASP A 220 -3.06 6.87 1.27
CA ASP A 220 -2.37 7.06 -0.01
C ASP A 220 -2.01 8.52 -0.36
N MET A 221 -1.91 9.39 0.66
CA MET A 221 -1.41 10.77 0.52
C MET A 221 0.07 10.84 0.10
N ALA A 222 0.76 9.69 0.04
CA ALA A 222 2.05 9.54 -0.59
C ALA A 222 2.01 8.29 -1.47
N GLY A 223 2.30 8.44 -2.76
CA GLY A 223 2.27 7.37 -3.76
C GLY A 223 1.74 7.85 -5.10
#